data_AF-A0A654U8C1-F1
#
_entry.id   AF-A0A654U8C1-F1
#
_cell.length_a   1.000
_cell.length_b   1.000
_cell.length_c   1.000
_cell.angle_alpha   90.00
_cell.angle_beta   90.00
_cell.angle_gamma   90.00
#
_symmetry.space_group_name_H-M   'P 1'
#
loop_
_entity.id
_entity.type
_entity.pdbx_description
1 polymer ?
#
loop_
_entity_poly.entity_id
_entity_poly.type
_entity_poly.pdbx_seq_one_letter_code
_entity_poly.pdbx_strand_id
1 'polypeptide(L)' 'MAGRVLDVLADPAEFASRQQDFSPPPPRYTTGVLSKYVKLVSSAAVGAVCG' A
#
# COMPACT_ATOMS: atom_id res chain seq x y z
N MET A 1 -24.86 2.89 7.25
CA MET A 1 -24.00 3.82 6.48
C MET A 1 -24.47 3.80 5.04
N ALA A 2 -25.00 4.92 4.53
CA ALA A 2 -25.34 5.05 3.12
C ALA A 2 -24.05 5.46 2.37
N GLY A 3 -23.64 4.69 1.34
CA GLY A 3 -22.45 4.99 0.53
C GLY A 3 -21.39 3.88 0.52
N ARG A 4 -20.82 3.49 1.67
CA ARG A 4 -19.64 2.56 1.73
C ARG A 4 -18.47 3.02 0.84
N VAL A 5 -18.32 4.33 0.65
CA VAL A 5 -17.25 4.96 -0.15
C VAL A 5 -16.33 5.75 0.78
N LEU A 6 -15.03 5.74 0.46
CA LEU A 6 -14.01 6.58 1.08
C LEU A 6 -13.33 7.40 -0.01
N ASP A 7 -13.74 8.66 -0.16
CA ASP A 7 -13.22 9.57 -1.20
C ASP A 7 -12.23 10.57 -0.62
N VAL A 8 -11.22 10.92 -1.41
CA VAL A 8 -10.34 12.07 -1.16
C VAL A 8 -10.78 13.24 -2.04
N LEU A 9 -11.10 14.38 -1.44
CA LEU A 9 -11.60 15.57 -2.14
C LEU A 9 -10.45 16.44 -2.69
N ALA A 10 -9.57 15.82 -3.46
CA ALA A 10 -8.49 16.48 -4.21
C ALA A 10 -8.78 16.41 -5.72
N ASP A 11 -8.20 17.32 -6.50
CA ASP A 11 -8.30 17.24 -7.95
C ASP A 11 -7.61 15.96 -8.47
N PRO A 12 -8.26 15.15 -9.33
CA PRO A 12 -7.68 13.89 -9.80
C PRO A 12 -6.36 14.04 -10.55
N ALA A 13 -6.18 15.13 -11.33
CA ALA A 13 -4.95 15.36 -12.07
C ALA A 13 -3.80 15.70 -11.12
N GLU A 14 -4.09 16.52 -10.10
CA GLU A 14 -3.15 16.84 -9.04
C GLU A 14 -2.74 15.59 -8.23
N PHE A 15 -3.70 14.76 -7.81
CA PHE A 15 -3.39 13.53 -7.07
C PHE A 15 -2.56 12.54 -7.88
N ALA A 16 -2.86 12.38 -9.17
CA ALA A 16 -2.09 11.55 -10.08
C ALA A 16 -0.65 12.07 -10.26
N SER A 17 -0.46 13.40 -10.30
CA SER A 17 0.88 14.00 -10.40
C SER A 17 1.76 13.67 -9.20
N ARG A 18 1.22 13.63 -7.97
CA ARG A 18 1.97 13.29 -6.76
C ARG A 18 2.45 11.84 -6.71
N GLN A 19 1.80 10.93 -7.44
CA GLN A 19 2.16 9.51 -7.46
C GLN A 19 3.55 9.28 -8.07
N GLN A 20 3.97 10.13 -9.01
CA GLN A 20 5.26 9.98 -9.71
C GLN A 20 6.46 10.11 -8.76
N ASP A 21 6.33 10.90 -7.70
CA ASP A 21 7.41 11.21 -6.75
C ASP A 21 7.36 10.32 -5.50
N PHE A 22 6.42 9.37 -5.45
CA PHE A 22 6.27 8.48 -4.30
C PHE A 22 7.40 7.45 -4.24
N SER A 23 8.18 7.51 -3.16
CA SER A 23 9.19 6.50 -2.83
C SER A 23 8.90 5.91 -1.45
N PRO A 24 8.71 4.58 -1.34
CA PRO A 24 8.51 3.95 -0.04
C PRO A 24 9.80 4.01 0.80
N PRO A 25 9.70 4.21 2.12
CA PRO A 25 10.86 4.13 3.00
C PRO A 25 11.46 2.71 2.99
N PRO A 26 12.77 2.57 3.26
CA PRO A 26 13.41 1.27 3.30
C PRO A 26 12.80 0.38 4.40
N PRO A 27 12.64 -0.95 4.18
CA PRO A 27 12.13 -1.85 5.20
C PRO A 27 12.98 -1.84 6.46
N ARG A 28 12.35 -1.58 7.61
CA ARG A 28 13.04 -1.56 8.92
C ARG A 28 13.71 -2.90 9.26
N TYR A 29 13.06 -4.01 8.92
CA TYR A 29 13.55 -5.36 9.19
C TYR A 29 14.08 -5.98 7.90
N THR A 30 15.40 -5.97 7.75
CA THR A 30 16.08 -6.49 6.56
C THR A 30 16.41 -7.97 6.65
N THR A 31 16.36 -8.55 7.86
CA THR A 31 16.62 -9.98 8.12
C THR A 31 15.46 -10.64 8.90
N GLY A 32 15.52 -11.96 9.08
CA GLY A 32 14.55 -12.71 9.86
C GLY A 32 13.19 -12.89 9.17
N VAL A 33 12.17 -13.20 9.98
CA VAL A 33 10.83 -13.56 9.48
C VAL A 33 10.10 -12.38 8.81
N LEU A 34 10.25 -11.16 9.32
CA LEU A 34 9.57 -9.98 8.76
C LEU A 34 10.16 -9.57 7.40
N SER A 35 11.46 -9.76 7.20
CA SER A 35 12.09 -9.58 5.88
C SER A 35 11.54 -10.56 4.85
N LYS A 36 11.21 -11.80 5.26
CA LYS A 36 10.56 -12.79 4.38
C LYS A 36 9.11 -12.42 4.11
N TYR A 37 8.36 -12.02 5.13
CA TYR A 37 6.95 -11.67 5.02
C TYR A 37 6.71 -10.51 4.04
N VAL A 38 7.45 -9.42 4.16
CA VAL A 38 7.33 -8.24 3.27
C VAL A 38 7.55 -8.61 1.79
N LYS A 39 8.36 -9.64 1.52
CA LYS A 39 8.63 -10.11 0.15
C LYS A 39 7.53 -11.01 -0.42
N LEU A 40 6.70 -11.61 0.42
CA LEU A 40 5.77 -12.69 0.01
C LEU A 40 4.29 -12.33 0.22
N VAL A 41 3.98 -11.40 1.10
CA VAL A 41 2.60 -11.06 1.44
C VAL A 41 1.85 -10.43 0.27
N SER A 42 0.62 -10.92 0.04
CA SER A 42 -0.31 -10.36 -0.94
C SER A 42 -1.15 -9.21 -0.37
N SER A 43 -1.95 -8.55 -1.21
CA SER A 43 -2.84 -7.47 -0.79
C SER A 43 -3.82 -7.93 0.31
N ALA A 44 -4.11 -7.04 1.27
CA ALA A 44 -5.11 -7.31 2.30
C ALA A 44 -6.51 -7.56 1.72
N ALA A 45 -6.82 -7.00 0.54
CA ALA A 45 -8.07 -7.23 -0.17
C ALA A 45 -8.27 -8.70 -0.57
N VAL A 46 -7.19 -9.47 -0.72
CA VAL A 46 -7.21 -10.91 -1.03
C VAL A 46 -6.78 -11.77 0.18
N GLY A 47 -6.72 -11.18 1.37
CA GLY A 47 -6.47 -11.90 2.62
C GLY A 47 -5.02 -11.94 3.11
N ALA A 48 -4.11 -11.16 2.52
CA ALA A 48 -2.70 -11.05 2.95
C ALA A 48 -1.99 -12.41 3.07
N VAL A 49 -2.33 -13.35 2.18
CA VAL A 49 -1.72 -14.68 2.12
C VAL A 49 -0.28 -14.58 1.59
N CYS A 50 0.58 -15.49 2.04
CA CYS A 50 1.99 -15.57 1.66
C CYS A 50 2.25 -16.92 0.97
N GLY A 51 1.89 -17.06 -0.31
CA GLY A 51 2.15 -18.26 -1.11
C GLY A 51 1.49 -19.53 -0.60
#